data_AF-A0A969PYQ2-F1
#
_entry.id   AF-A0A969PYQ2-F1
#
_cell.length_a   1.000
_cell.length_b   1.000
_cell.length_c   1.000
_cell.angle_alpha   90.00
_cell.angle_beta   90.00
_cell.angle_gamma   90.00
#
_symmetry.space_group_name_H-M   'P 1'
#
loop_
_entity.id
_entity.type
_entity.pdbx_description
1 polymer ?
#
loop_
_entity_poly.entity_id
_entity_poly.type
_entity_poly.pdbx_seq_one_letter_code
_entity_poly.pdbx_strand_id
1 'polypeptide(L)'
;MWTWRSPNRICFGFQTPNRKVYSDRGKEFFNVNDKEKAKALLKEAGYAGEELVLLTNTAARCDDTVFARMIARHADTCAELRGALSIDARLSLTNRQRVVDACAAALGASRFVTNLVGQGRAAQISHDASADAPLILIEHAEPETLGAFVHSLRDAGRLTSGLIMKALVFGRIDFVATVLADLSHRSEEQVRGVLVRGGQSAIRAVLKDVGLKGLMLDLAWQALESWRLIATGKLDIGSQELAWQLMRHAEQAETGHENDDLAALMRKIYLEIARANAQAHANDLLAQAQHEEHVAVLTAQALEAEIAHLLIEMEDTPSLDGAMDKMMDDAFFIDAFANLGSPRPTMARSSLMISPMRFATSARL
;
A
#
# COMPACT_ATOMS: atom_id res chain seq x y z
N MET A 1 52.63 -25.48 -20.15
CA MET A 1 52.99 -24.20 -19.49
C MET A 1 53.39 -23.19 -20.56
N TRP A 2 52.43 -22.69 -21.36
CA TRP A 2 52.65 -21.62 -22.34
C TRP A 2 51.34 -20.85 -22.58
N THR A 3 51.40 -19.57 -22.20
CA THR A 3 50.73 -18.35 -22.69
C THR A 3 49.51 -18.45 -23.62
N TRP A 4 48.41 -17.79 -23.19
CA TRP A 4 47.46 -17.14 -24.09
C TRP A 4 47.47 -15.63 -23.82
N ARG A 5 48.03 -14.86 -24.76
CA ARG A 5 47.80 -13.41 -24.88
C ARG A 5 46.52 -13.24 -25.69
N SER A 6 45.45 -12.74 -25.08
CA SER A 6 44.37 -12.12 -25.86
C SER A 6 44.70 -10.63 -26.05
N PRO A 7 44.87 -10.15 -27.30
CA PRO A 7 44.96 -8.74 -27.61
C PRO A 7 43.53 -8.25 -27.87
N ASN A 8 42.88 -7.67 -26.86
CA ASN A 8 41.80 -6.69 -27.03
C ASN A 8 41.23 -6.29 -25.66
N ARG A 9 41.94 -5.40 -24.98
CA ARG A 9 41.27 -4.35 -24.20
C ARG A 9 41.53 -3.05 -24.92
N ILE A 10 40.60 -2.68 -25.80
CA ILE A 10 40.50 -1.30 -26.25
C ILE A 10 39.90 -0.54 -25.07
N CYS A 11 40.77 -0.05 -24.18
CA CYS A 11 40.38 0.98 -23.24
C CYS A 11 40.24 2.27 -24.06
N PHE A 12 39.00 2.66 -24.36
CA PHE A 12 38.71 4.00 -24.88
C PHE A 12 38.98 5.03 -23.78
N GLY A 13 40.24 5.40 -23.64
CA GLY A 13 40.71 6.43 -22.73
C GLY A 13 42.19 6.65 -22.98
N PHE A 14 42.54 7.76 -23.63
CA PHE A 14 43.92 8.21 -23.86
C PHE A 14 44.61 8.63 -22.55
N GLN A 15 44.64 7.75 -21.54
CA GLN A 15 45.26 8.03 -20.24
C GLN A 15 46.48 7.13 -20.05
N THR A 16 47.66 7.76 -20.11
CA THR A 16 48.94 7.09 -19.84
C THR A 16 49.07 6.71 -18.36
N PRO A 17 49.61 5.51 -18.03
CA PRO A 17 49.58 4.90 -16.70
C PRO A 17 50.42 5.59 -15.60
N ASN A 18 50.97 6.79 -15.82
CA ASN A 18 51.84 7.46 -14.85
C ASN A 18 51.56 8.98 -14.67
N ARG A 19 50.32 9.44 -14.91
CA ARG A 19 49.92 10.83 -14.67
C ARG A 19 48.94 10.91 -13.50
N LYS A 20 49.24 11.74 -12.49
CA LYS A 20 48.30 12.07 -11.41
C LYS A 20 47.04 12.69 -12.01
N VAL A 21 45.88 12.10 -11.68
CA VAL A 21 44.54 12.50 -12.18
C VAL A 21 44.01 13.75 -11.45
N TYR A 22 44.68 14.18 -10.38
CA TYR A 22 44.28 15.35 -9.60
C TYR A 22 44.88 16.64 -10.19
N SER A 23 44.00 17.54 -10.62
CA SER A 23 44.32 18.88 -11.12
C SER A 23 43.68 19.91 -10.20
N ASP A 24 44.45 20.91 -9.77
CA ASP A 24 43.92 22.07 -9.06
C ASP A 24 43.21 23.06 -9.99
N ARG A 25 43.40 22.93 -11.32
CA ARG A 25 42.69 23.77 -12.30
C ARG A 25 41.21 23.43 -12.27
N GLY A 26 40.39 24.45 -12.02
CA GLY A 26 38.94 24.32 -11.90
C GLY A 26 38.42 24.27 -10.47
N LYS A 27 39.32 24.23 -9.46
CA LYS A 27 38.94 24.43 -8.06
C LYS A 27 38.29 25.80 -7.83
N GLU A 28 38.68 26.81 -8.60
CA GLU A 28 38.03 28.13 -8.58
C GLU A 28 36.56 28.07 -9.04
N PHE A 29 36.18 27.07 -9.84
CA PHE A 29 34.81 26.91 -10.34
C PHE A 29 33.95 26.02 -9.44
N PHE A 30 34.49 24.88 -8.98
CA PHE A 30 33.77 23.86 -8.21
C PHE A 30 34.40 23.63 -6.83
N ASN A 31 34.30 24.61 -5.94
CA ASN A 31 34.59 24.40 -4.52
C ASN A 31 33.29 24.21 -3.73
N VAL A 32 32.95 22.94 -3.44
CA VAL A 32 31.73 22.56 -2.69
C VAL A 32 31.71 23.14 -1.27
N ASN A 33 32.87 23.55 -0.73
CA ASN A 33 32.99 24.09 0.62
C ASN A 33 33.02 25.63 0.68
N ASP A 34 32.93 26.32 -0.47
CA ASP A 34 32.90 27.79 -0.50
C ASP A 34 31.47 28.31 -0.23
N LYS A 35 31.22 28.68 1.04
CA LYS A 35 29.91 29.14 1.51
C LYS A 35 29.46 30.44 0.87
N GLU A 36 30.38 31.34 0.53
CA GLU A 36 30.05 32.66 -0.04
C GLU A 36 29.67 32.52 -1.51
N LYS A 37 30.38 31.66 -2.25
CA LYS A 37 30.04 31.34 -3.63
C LYS A 37 28.70 30.60 -3.76
N ALA A 38 28.43 29.68 -2.83
CA ALA A 38 27.13 29.00 -2.78
C ALA A 38 25.97 29.98 -2.55
N LYS A 39 26.12 30.96 -1.63
CA LYS A 39 25.12 32.02 -1.43
C LYS A 39 24.90 32.87 -2.68
N ALA A 40 25.97 33.23 -3.39
CA ALA A 40 25.88 34.03 -4.61
C ALA A 40 25.10 33.29 -5.71
N LEU A 41 25.42 32.02 -5.96
CA LEU A 41 24.73 31.18 -6.94
C LEU A 41 23.26 30.95 -6.59
N LEU A 42 22.96 30.78 -5.31
CA LEU A 42 21.58 30.67 -4.84
C LEU A 42 20.82 31.97 -5.13
N LYS A 43 21.39 33.13 -4.81
CA LYS A 43 20.78 34.43 -5.07
C LYS A 43 20.56 34.68 -6.57
N GLU A 44 21.51 34.30 -7.42
CA GLU A 44 21.37 34.36 -8.89
C GLU A 44 20.24 33.44 -9.40
N ALA A 45 20.07 32.27 -8.79
CA ALA A 45 18.97 31.36 -9.06
C ALA A 45 17.61 31.82 -8.49
N GLY A 46 17.52 33.02 -7.91
CA GLY A 46 16.29 33.59 -7.38
C GLY A 46 15.97 33.22 -5.93
N TYR A 47 16.90 32.61 -5.20
CA TYR A 47 16.71 32.28 -3.78
C TYR A 47 16.74 33.55 -2.91
N ALA A 48 15.63 33.80 -2.20
CA ALA A 48 15.43 34.99 -1.36
C ALA A 48 15.93 34.83 0.09
N GLY A 49 16.67 33.75 0.40
CA GLY A 49 17.11 33.45 1.77
C GLY A 49 16.12 32.59 2.58
N GLU A 50 15.16 31.94 1.89
CA GLU A 50 14.23 30.96 2.46
C GLU A 50 14.97 29.73 2.99
N GLU A 51 14.41 28.88 3.84
CA GLU A 51 15.15 27.68 4.29
C GLU A 51 15.29 26.65 3.15
N LEU A 52 16.49 26.51 2.57
CA LEU A 52 16.74 25.53 1.51
C LEU A 52 16.85 24.12 2.09
N VAL A 53 15.81 23.30 1.89
CA VAL A 53 15.87 21.89 2.30
C VAL A 53 15.86 20.99 1.07
N LEU A 54 17.02 20.39 0.78
CA LEU A 54 17.24 19.48 -0.34
C LEU A 54 16.64 18.11 -0.05
N LEU A 55 15.37 17.92 -0.41
CA LEU A 55 14.66 16.64 -0.24
C LEU A 55 15.07 15.58 -1.27
N THR A 56 15.42 16.00 -2.48
CA THR A 56 15.82 15.09 -3.57
C THR A 56 17.19 14.44 -3.33
N ASN A 57 17.95 14.93 -2.35
CA ASN A 57 19.18 14.29 -1.93
C ASN A 57 18.89 13.24 -0.84
N THR A 58 18.69 12.00 -1.26
CA THR A 58 18.48 10.85 -0.36
C THR A 58 19.68 10.60 0.58
N ALA A 59 20.87 11.12 0.24
CA ALA A 59 22.06 11.03 1.09
C ALA A 59 22.13 12.12 2.18
N ALA A 60 21.25 13.13 2.14
CA ALA A 60 21.13 14.10 3.22
C ALA A 60 20.58 13.40 4.47
N ARG A 61 21.32 13.45 5.58
CA ARG A 61 20.84 12.94 6.87
C ARG A 61 19.82 13.93 7.43
N CYS A 62 18.55 13.64 7.21
CA CYS A 62 17.44 14.37 7.82
C CYS A 62 16.88 13.54 8.97
N ASP A 63 16.96 14.08 10.18
CA ASP A 63 16.29 13.49 11.34
C ASP A 63 14.78 13.80 11.31
N ASP A 64 14.00 13.03 12.08
CA ASP A 64 12.54 13.19 12.16
C ASP A 64 12.09 14.61 12.58
N THR A 65 12.91 15.29 13.38
CA THR A 65 12.69 16.68 13.81
C THR A 65 12.82 17.68 12.65
N VAL A 66 13.70 17.41 11.69
CA VAL A 66 13.87 18.22 10.49
C VAL A 66 12.63 18.08 9.62
N PHE A 67 12.20 16.84 9.36
CA PHE A 67 10.95 16.59 8.61
C PHE A 67 9.74 17.24 9.28
N ALA A 68 9.62 17.13 10.60
CA ALA A 68 8.55 17.77 11.36
C ALA A 68 8.53 19.29 11.16
N ARG A 69 9.70 19.95 11.21
CA ARG A 69 9.83 21.40 10.96
C ARG A 69 9.47 21.78 9.53
N MET A 70 9.91 20.99 8.55
CA MET A 70 9.62 21.25 7.15
C MET A 70 8.12 21.18 6.87
N ILE A 71 7.47 20.12 7.38
CA ILE A 71 6.03 19.91 7.23
C ILE A 71 5.30 21.10 7.85
N ALA A 72 5.64 21.46 9.10
CA ALA A 72 4.98 22.56 9.82
C ALA A 72 5.12 23.92 9.12
N ARG A 73 6.19 24.14 8.35
CA ARG A 73 6.45 25.43 7.68
C ARG A 73 5.89 25.51 6.28
N HIS A 74 5.88 24.40 5.54
CA HIS A 74 5.74 24.46 4.09
C HIS A 74 4.69 23.50 3.51
N ALA A 75 4.17 22.54 4.29
CA ALA A 75 3.24 21.55 3.74
C ALA A 75 1.95 22.17 3.19
N ASP A 76 1.47 23.26 3.79
CA ASP A 76 0.24 23.94 3.35
C ASP A 76 0.43 24.68 2.01
N THR A 77 1.62 25.24 1.77
CA THR A 77 1.88 26.11 0.61
C THR A 77 2.46 25.36 -0.59
N CYS A 78 3.31 24.35 -0.37
CA CYS A 78 4.05 23.68 -1.43
C CYS A 78 3.50 22.27 -1.70
N ALA A 79 2.89 22.09 -2.88
CA ALA A 79 2.35 20.80 -3.29
C ALA A 79 3.45 19.79 -3.65
N GLU A 80 4.55 20.29 -4.22
CA GLU A 80 5.73 19.52 -4.60
C GLU A 80 6.41 18.91 -3.37
N LEU A 81 6.46 19.66 -2.26
CA LEU A 81 6.95 19.18 -0.97
C LEU A 81 6.12 17.99 -0.47
N ARG A 82 4.79 18.13 -0.47
CA ARG A 82 3.88 17.06 -0.03
C ARG A 82 4.04 15.82 -0.91
N GLY A 83 4.15 16.00 -2.23
CA GLY A 83 4.42 14.91 -3.17
C GLY A 83 5.76 14.21 -2.91
N ALA A 84 6.83 14.98 -2.72
CA ALA A 84 8.17 14.44 -2.42
C ALA A 84 8.21 13.69 -1.09
N LEU A 85 7.63 14.26 -0.03
CA LEU A 85 7.56 13.63 1.29
C LEU A 85 6.68 12.37 1.31
N SER A 86 5.64 12.31 0.47
CA SER A 86 4.75 11.14 0.39
C SER A 86 5.47 9.87 -0.10
N ILE A 87 6.56 10.03 -0.85
CA ILE A 87 7.32 8.91 -1.44
C ILE A 87 8.55 8.57 -0.58
N ASP A 88 8.99 9.49 0.29
CA ASP A 88 10.21 9.30 1.07
C ASP A 88 10.01 8.26 2.18
N ALA A 89 10.73 7.14 2.04
CA ALA A 89 10.65 6.00 2.96
C ALA A 89 11.13 6.34 4.38
N ARG A 90 11.95 7.38 4.56
CA ARG A 90 12.57 7.75 5.84
C ARG A 90 11.59 8.40 6.82
N LEU A 91 10.41 8.82 6.36
CA LEU A 91 9.43 9.48 7.24
C LEU A 91 8.85 8.50 8.26
N SER A 92 8.86 8.92 9.53
CA SER A 92 8.10 8.26 10.59
C SER A 92 6.59 8.29 10.31
N LEU A 93 5.85 7.35 10.92
CA LEU A 93 4.39 7.30 10.83
C LEU A 93 3.74 8.62 11.26
N THR A 94 4.27 9.25 12.31
CA THR A 94 3.81 10.56 12.80
C THR A 94 3.93 11.64 11.72
N ASN A 95 5.09 11.72 11.05
CA ASN A 95 5.27 12.71 9.99
C ASN A 95 4.50 12.36 8.71
N ARG A 96 4.36 11.08 8.35
CA ARG A 96 3.47 10.66 7.25
C ARG A 96 2.03 11.09 7.52
N GLN A 97 1.54 10.91 8.73
CA GLN A 97 0.21 11.35 9.13
C GLN A 97 0.03 12.86 8.96
N ARG A 98 1.02 13.67 9.35
CA ARG A 98 0.99 15.13 9.16
C ARG A 98 0.98 15.52 7.68
N VAL A 99 1.72 14.81 6.83
CA VAL A 99 1.69 15.03 5.38
C VAL A 99 0.31 14.69 4.81
N VAL A 100 -0.32 13.60 5.25
CA VAL A 100 -1.68 13.25 4.86
C VAL A 100 -2.67 14.33 5.28
N ASP A 101 -2.56 14.86 6.50
CA ASP A 101 -3.44 15.94 6.97
C ASP A 101 -3.29 17.22 6.15
N ALA A 102 -2.06 17.62 5.83
CA ALA A 102 -1.80 18.76 4.96
C ALA A 102 -2.34 18.53 3.54
N CYS A 103 -2.22 17.30 3.01
CA CYS A 103 -2.82 16.91 1.74
C CYS A 103 -4.35 17.00 1.77
N ALA A 104 -4.98 16.46 2.82
CA ALA A 104 -6.43 16.46 2.97
C ALA A 104 -6.98 17.89 3.09
N ALA A 105 -6.31 18.75 3.87
CA ALA A 105 -6.65 20.16 3.99
C ALA A 105 -6.53 20.91 2.66
N ALA A 106 -5.41 20.77 1.95
CA ALA A 106 -5.19 21.41 0.67
C ALA A 106 -6.19 20.93 -0.41
N LEU A 107 -6.50 19.62 -0.42
CA LEU A 107 -7.47 19.06 -1.36
C LEU A 107 -8.91 19.50 -1.05
N GLY A 108 -9.27 19.56 0.23
CA GLY A 108 -10.59 20.03 0.69
C GLY A 108 -10.82 21.51 0.42
N ALA A 109 -9.76 22.32 0.42
CA ALA A 109 -9.79 23.74 0.07
C ALA A 109 -9.66 24.02 -1.44
N SER A 110 -9.36 23.01 -2.26
CA SER A 110 -9.16 23.18 -3.70
C SER A 110 -10.46 23.56 -4.39
N ARG A 111 -10.44 24.69 -5.14
CA ARG A 111 -11.59 25.18 -5.90
C ARG A 111 -12.17 24.13 -6.84
N PHE A 112 -11.31 23.30 -7.43
CA PHE A 112 -11.75 22.21 -8.31
C PHE A 112 -12.64 21.21 -7.56
N VAL A 113 -12.20 20.75 -6.40
CA VAL A 113 -12.92 19.76 -5.58
C VAL A 113 -14.18 20.38 -4.97
N THR A 114 -14.10 21.61 -4.45
CA THR A 114 -15.26 22.28 -3.87
C THR A 114 -16.34 22.57 -4.91
N ASN A 115 -15.97 22.89 -6.16
CA ASN A 115 -16.93 23.12 -7.23
C ASN A 115 -17.53 21.82 -7.77
N LEU A 116 -16.77 20.72 -7.77
CA LEU A 116 -17.24 19.43 -8.27
C LEU A 116 -18.19 18.72 -7.30
N VAL A 117 -17.87 18.74 -6.00
CA VAL A 117 -18.54 17.92 -4.98
C VAL A 117 -19.34 18.77 -3.97
N GLY A 118 -19.11 20.09 -3.96
CA GLY A 118 -19.68 21.01 -2.98
C GLY A 118 -18.78 21.17 -1.75
N GLN A 119 -18.71 22.38 -1.21
CA GLN A 119 -17.78 22.75 -0.14
C GLN A 119 -17.94 21.91 1.14
N GLY A 120 -19.18 21.71 1.63
CA GLY A 120 -19.42 20.93 2.84
C GLY A 120 -19.04 19.45 2.67
N ARG A 121 -19.31 18.88 1.50
CA ARG A 121 -18.98 17.49 1.19
C ARG A 121 -17.48 17.29 0.99
N ALA A 122 -16.79 18.25 0.35
CA ALA A 122 -15.34 18.24 0.21
C ALA A 122 -14.63 18.27 1.57
N ALA A 123 -15.05 19.15 2.48
CA ALA A 123 -14.52 19.21 3.84
C ALA A 123 -14.74 17.90 4.61
N GLN A 124 -15.93 17.31 4.51
CA GLN A 124 -16.24 16.03 5.16
C GLN A 124 -15.38 14.89 4.63
N ILE A 125 -15.23 14.77 3.30
CA ILE A 125 -14.42 13.71 2.68
C ILE A 125 -12.96 13.84 3.10
N SER A 126 -12.40 15.06 3.10
CA SER A 126 -11.04 15.30 3.56
C SER A 126 -10.86 14.94 5.04
N HIS A 127 -11.82 15.31 5.89
CA HIS A 127 -11.77 14.98 7.31
C HIS A 127 -11.83 13.47 7.55
N ASP A 128 -12.76 12.77 6.88
CA ASP A 128 -12.90 11.31 6.97
C ASP A 128 -11.63 10.61 6.47
N ALA A 129 -11.06 11.04 5.34
CA ALA A 129 -9.82 10.48 4.80
C ALA A 129 -8.63 10.66 5.75
N SER A 130 -8.50 11.85 6.37
CA SER A 130 -7.51 12.08 7.43
C SER A 130 -7.74 11.19 8.65
N ALA A 131 -9.00 11.01 9.08
CA ALA A 131 -9.34 10.17 10.22
C ALA A 131 -8.98 8.69 10.00
N ASP A 132 -9.08 8.21 8.75
CA ASP A 132 -8.81 6.82 8.38
C ASP A 132 -7.33 6.55 8.06
N ALA A 133 -6.56 7.60 7.79
CA ALA A 133 -5.15 7.52 7.45
C ALA A 133 -4.29 6.67 8.41
N PRO A 134 -4.46 6.72 9.76
CA PRO A 134 -3.66 5.87 10.65
C PRO A 134 -3.79 4.38 10.34
N LEU A 135 -4.96 3.90 9.93
CA LEU A 135 -5.20 2.48 9.63
C LEU A 135 -4.50 2.02 8.36
N ILE A 136 -4.34 2.93 7.40
CA ILE A 136 -3.61 2.69 6.15
C ILE A 136 -2.10 2.72 6.44
N LEU A 137 -1.64 3.70 7.23
CA LEU A 137 -0.22 3.88 7.52
C LEU A 137 0.39 2.70 8.30
N ILE A 138 -0.38 2.06 9.18
CA ILE A 138 0.09 0.91 9.98
C ILE A 138 0.19 -0.40 9.19
N GLU A 139 -0.39 -0.49 7.99
CA GLU A 139 -0.43 -1.74 7.21
C GLU A 139 0.96 -2.26 6.82
N HIS A 140 1.91 -1.34 6.63
CA HIS A 140 3.30 -1.65 6.27
C HIS A 140 4.29 -1.19 7.36
N ALA A 141 3.80 -0.94 8.57
CA ALA A 141 4.63 -0.44 9.66
C ALA A 141 5.35 -1.57 10.42
N GLU A 142 6.57 -1.29 10.85
CA GLU A 142 7.29 -2.14 11.79
C GLU A 142 6.66 -2.05 13.20
N PRO A 143 6.50 -3.16 13.94
CA PRO A 143 5.86 -3.17 15.27
C PRO A 143 6.47 -2.18 16.26
N GLU A 144 7.78 -1.97 16.22
CA GLU A 144 8.54 -1.09 17.11
C GLU A 144 8.14 0.39 16.93
N THR A 145 7.65 0.76 15.75
CA THR A 145 7.24 2.13 15.43
C THR A 145 5.83 2.47 15.94
N LEU A 146 5.02 1.45 16.24
CA LEU A 146 3.62 1.63 16.65
C LEU A 146 3.50 2.37 17.98
N GLY A 147 4.39 2.10 18.94
CA GLY A 147 4.35 2.74 20.26
C GLY A 147 4.49 4.27 20.18
N ALA A 148 5.48 4.75 19.43
CA ALA A 148 5.70 6.18 19.23
C ALA A 148 4.56 6.83 18.43
N PHE A 149 3.95 6.10 17.50
CA PHE A 149 2.81 6.58 16.72
C PHE A 149 1.53 6.68 17.56
N VAL A 150 1.25 5.70 18.43
CA VAL A 150 0.10 5.75 19.35
C VAL A 150 0.22 6.93 20.31
N HIS A 151 1.41 7.18 20.87
CA HIS A 151 1.66 8.38 21.69
C HIS A 151 1.36 9.66 20.93
N SER A 152 1.84 9.80 19.68
CA SER A 152 1.59 11.00 18.89
C SER A 152 0.11 11.18 18.52
N LEU A 153 -0.63 10.09 18.28
CA LEU A 153 -2.08 10.11 18.07
C LEU A 153 -2.83 10.53 19.34
N ARG A 154 -2.39 10.07 20.51
CA ARG A 154 -2.96 10.48 21.81
C ARG A 154 -2.73 11.96 22.06
N ASP A 155 -1.48 12.43 21.92
CA ASP A 155 -1.12 13.84 22.12
C ASP A 155 -1.91 14.77 21.18
N ALA A 156 -2.18 14.31 19.96
CA ALA A 156 -2.99 15.02 18.99
C ALA A 156 -4.52 14.90 19.22
N GLY A 157 -4.97 14.13 20.22
CA GLY A 157 -6.40 13.90 20.49
C GLY A 157 -7.12 13.09 19.39
N ARG A 158 -6.37 12.32 18.59
CA ARG A 158 -6.89 11.57 17.43
C ARG A 158 -7.23 10.13 17.73
N LEU A 159 -6.88 9.66 18.92
CA LEU A 159 -7.22 8.32 19.40
C LEU A 159 -8.69 8.28 19.82
N THR A 160 -9.59 8.22 18.83
CA THR A 160 -11.03 8.21 19.03
C THR A 160 -11.58 6.78 19.21
N SER A 161 -12.76 6.67 19.82
CA SER A 161 -13.52 5.41 19.89
C SER A 161 -13.77 4.82 18.50
N GLY A 162 -14.05 5.68 17.51
CA GLY A 162 -14.22 5.29 16.11
C GLY A 162 -12.97 4.66 15.50
N LEU A 163 -11.79 5.25 15.74
CA LEU A 163 -10.53 4.69 15.26
C LEU A 163 -10.23 3.33 15.88
N ILE A 164 -10.48 3.17 17.19
CA ILE A 164 -10.30 1.89 17.90
C ILE A 164 -11.25 0.83 17.34
N MET A 165 -12.53 1.15 17.17
CA MET A 165 -13.50 0.22 16.59
C MET A 165 -13.16 -0.15 15.15
N LYS A 166 -12.76 0.82 14.32
CA LYS A 166 -12.28 0.53 12.97
C LYS A 166 -11.06 -0.40 13.01
N ALA A 167 -10.03 -0.10 13.81
CA ALA A 167 -8.85 -0.95 13.95
C ALA A 167 -9.19 -2.40 14.35
N LEU A 168 -10.14 -2.56 15.27
CA LEU A 168 -10.67 -3.87 15.67
C LEU A 168 -11.36 -4.59 14.50
N VAL A 169 -12.22 -3.90 13.75
CA VAL A 169 -12.95 -4.52 12.63
C VAL A 169 -12.01 -4.85 11.46
N PHE A 170 -11.00 -4.02 11.19
CA PHE A 170 -9.97 -4.28 10.18
C PHE A 170 -8.93 -5.32 10.63
N GLY A 171 -9.00 -5.81 11.87
CA GLY A 171 -8.08 -6.84 12.37
C GLY A 171 -6.66 -6.35 12.63
N ARG A 172 -6.48 -5.06 12.90
CA ARG A 172 -5.17 -4.46 13.21
C ARG A 172 -4.82 -4.69 14.69
N ILE A 173 -4.70 -5.97 15.07
CA ILE A 173 -4.59 -6.40 16.48
C ILE A 173 -3.31 -5.88 17.15
N ASP A 174 -2.19 -5.76 16.44
CA ASP A 174 -0.95 -5.21 17.00
C ASP A 174 -1.09 -3.74 17.39
N PHE A 175 -1.75 -2.94 16.54
CA PHE A 175 -2.07 -1.55 16.84
C PHE A 175 -3.04 -1.45 18.03
N VAL A 176 -4.09 -2.28 18.05
CA VAL A 176 -5.03 -2.32 19.18
C VAL A 176 -4.32 -2.71 20.48
N ALA A 177 -3.43 -3.71 20.45
CA ALA A 177 -2.66 -4.12 21.63
C ALA A 177 -1.80 -2.97 22.16
N THR A 178 -1.15 -2.23 21.26
CA THR A 178 -0.34 -1.04 21.59
C THR A 178 -1.21 0.07 22.22
N VAL A 179 -2.37 0.34 21.63
CA VAL A 179 -3.35 1.31 22.14
C VAL A 179 -3.86 0.92 23.53
N LEU A 180 -4.21 -0.36 23.72
CA LEU A 180 -4.70 -0.86 25.00
C LEU A 180 -3.60 -0.81 26.07
N ALA A 181 -2.35 -1.14 25.74
CA ALA A 181 -1.22 -1.03 26.67
C ALA A 181 -0.99 0.41 27.12
N ASP A 182 -0.98 1.34 26.17
CA ASP A 182 -0.81 2.77 26.40
C ASP A 182 -1.95 3.33 27.26
N LEU A 183 -3.22 2.98 26.98
CA LEU A 183 -4.40 3.50 27.70
C LEU A 183 -4.63 2.84 29.06
N SER A 184 -4.28 1.56 29.23
CA SER A 184 -4.43 0.84 30.50
C SER A 184 -3.23 0.98 31.44
N HIS A 185 -2.16 1.67 31.02
CA HIS A 185 -0.88 1.76 31.74
C HIS A 185 -0.26 0.40 32.08
N ARG A 186 -0.53 -0.61 31.25
CA ARG A 186 0.03 -1.98 31.35
C ARG A 186 1.16 -2.13 30.33
N SER A 187 2.06 -3.09 30.54
CA SER A 187 3.08 -3.37 29.53
C SER A 187 2.45 -4.01 28.28
N GLU A 188 3.04 -3.76 27.11
CA GLU A 188 2.57 -4.34 25.85
C GLU A 188 2.58 -5.88 25.90
N GLU A 189 3.61 -6.46 26.53
CA GLU A 189 3.73 -7.91 26.73
C GLU A 189 2.57 -8.49 27.56
N GLN A 190 2.15 -7.79 28.62
CA GLN A 190 1.00 -8.21 29.44
C GLN A 190 -0.29 -8.18 28.65
N VAL A 191 -0.53 -7.10 27.90
CA VAL A 191 -1.73 -6.96 27.08
C VAL A 191 -1.76 -8.00 25.96
N ARG A 192 -0.65 -8.18 25.22
CA ARG A 192 -0.54 -9.24 24.20
C ARG A 192 -0.76 -10.62 24.80
N GLY A 193 -0.22 -10.90 25.98
CA GLY A 193 -0.45 -12.16 26.69
C GLY A 193 -1.93 -12.39 27.00
N VAL A 194 -2.65 -11.34 27.42
CA VAL A 194 -4.10 -11.38 27.67
C VAL A 194 -4.90 -11.55 26.37
N LEU A 195 -4.53 -10.88 25.27
CA LEU A 195 -5.23 -11.01 24.00
C LEU A 195 -5.07 -12.40 23.38
N VAL A 196 -3.90 -13.02 23.55
CA VAL A 196 -3.62 -14.36 22.98
C VAL A 196 -4.19 -15.49 23.85
N ARG A 197 -3.94 -15.45 25.18
CA ARG A 197 -4.25 -16.57 26.09
C ARG A 197 -5.36 -16.26 27.10
N GLY A 198 -5.77 -15.00 27.21
CA GLY A 198 -6.73 -14.58 28.21
C GLY A 198 -8.13 -15.18 27.99
N GLY A 199 -8.82 -15.40 29.11
CA GLY A 199 -10.25 -15.68 29.11
C GLY A 199 -11.08 -14.40 28.96
N GLN A 200 -12.39 -14.57 28.80
CA GLN A 200 -13.33 -13.46 28.62
C GLN A 200 -13.26 -12.40 29.72
N SER A 201 -13.09 -12.82 30.98
CA SER A 201 -12.97 -11.90 32.12
C SER A 201 -11.73 -11.01 32.03
N ALA A 202 -10.59 -11.56 31.61
CA ALA A 202 -9.32 -10.83 31.53
C ALA A 202 -9.34 -9.79 30.42
N ILE A 203 -9.85 -10.15 29.24
CA ILE A 203 -9.92 -9.23 28.11
C ILE A 203 -10.95 -8.12 28.39
N ARG A 204 -12.12 -8.47 28.95
CA ARG A 204 -13.10 -7.46 29.38
C ARG A 204 -12.55 -6.53 30.47
N ALA A 205 -11.67 -7.01 31.35
CA ALA A 205 -11.02 -6.15 32.34
C ALA A 205 -10.10 -5.12 31.67
N VAL A 206 -9.26 -5.53 30.72
CA VAL A 206 -8.39 -4.60 29.97
C VAL A 206 -9.22 -3.56 29.21
N LEU A 207 -10.29 -3.98 28.54
CA LEU A 207 -11.17 -3.06 27.80
C LEU A 207 -11.87 -2.06 28.74
N LYS A 208 -12.26 -2.49 29.94
CA LYS A 208 -12.82 -1.61 30.98
C LYS A 208 -11.80 -0.63 31.55
N ASP A 209 -10.55 -1.06 31.74
CA ASP A 209 -9.46 -0.19 32.21
C ASP A 209 -9.23 0.98 31.25
N VAL A 210 -9.45 0.75 29.94
CA VAL A 210 -9.38 1.77 28.88
C VAL A 210 -10.62 2.68 28.84
N GLY A 211 -11.62 2.40 29.67
CA GLY A 211 -12.84 3.20 29.79
C GLY A 211 -13.99 2.78 28.88
N LEU A 212 -13.88 1.65 28.19
CA LEU A 212 -14.97 1.11 27.37
C LEU A 212 -16.11 0.58 28.26
N LYS A 213 -17.35 0.92 27.91
CA LYS A 213 -18.55 0.59 28.68
C LYS A 213 -19.71 0.18 27.77
N GLY A 214 -20.71 -0.46 28.35
CA GLY A 214 -21.97 -0.81 27.68
C GLY A 214 -21.77 -1.58 26.38
N LEU A 215 -22.52 -1.19 25.35
CA LEU A 215 -22.50 -1.82 24.03
C LEU A 215 -21.11 -1.77 23.37
N MET A 216 -20.34 -0.70 23.55
CA MET A 216 -19.02 -0.58 22.94
C MET A 216 -18.03 -1.61 23.50
N LEU A 217 -18.10 -1.89 24.80
CA LEU A 217 -17.32 -2.95 25.44
C LEU A 217 -17.65 -4.33 24.84
N ASP A 218 -18.94 -4.59 24.61
CA ASP A 218 -19.41 -5.86 24.08
C ASP A 218 -19.03 -6.07 22.60
N LEU A 219 -19.14 -5.04 21.78
CA LEU A 219 -18.70 -5.08 20.38
C LEU A 219 -17.19 -5.25 20.28
N ALA A 220 -16.41 -4.53 21.10
CA ALA A 220 -14.95 -4.66 21.11
C ALA A 220 -14.50 -6.05 21.55
N TRP A 221 -15.15 -6.61 22.59
CA TRP A 221 -14.94 -7.99 23.02
C TRP A 221 -15.24 -8.99 21.90
N GLN A 222 -16.40 -8.85 21.25
CA GLN A 222 -16.81 -9.76 20.16
C GLN A 222 -15.83 -9.69 18.97
N ALA A 223 -15.37 -8.50 18.60
CA ALA A 223 -14.38 -8.34 17.54
C ALA A 223 -13.07 -9.08 17.86
N LEU A 224 -12.53 -8.89 19.07
CA LEU A 224 -11.30 -9.58 19.51
C LEU A 224 -11.46 -11.09 19.54
N GLU A 225 -12.60 -11.59 20.04
CA GLU A 225 -12.86 -13.02 20.10
C GLU A 225 -12.95 -13.63 18.69
N SER A 226 -13.62 -12.96 17.75
CA SER A 226 -13.68 -13.41 16.36
C SER A 226 -12.29 -13.49 15.72
N TRP A 227 -11.45 -12.47 15.89
CA TRP A 227 -10.07 -12.51 15.38
C TRP A 227 -9.23 -13.61 16.03
N ARG A 228 -9.45 -13.90 17.32
CA ARG A 228 -8.81 -15.03 18.00
C ARG A 228 -9.24 -16.37 17.42
N LEU A 229 -10.53 -16.54 17.12
CA LEU A 229 -11.05 -17.74 16.47
C LEU A 229 -10.50 -17.89 15.03
N ILE A 230 -10.37 -16.79 14.29
CA ILE A 230 -9.74 -16.77 12.96
C ILE A 230 -8.27 -17.18 13.05
N ALA A 231 -7.51 -16.59 13.98
CA ALA A 231 -6.09 -16.92 14.16
C ALA A 231 -5.85 -18.38 14.59
N THR A 232 -6.83 -19.01 15.25
CA THR A 232 -6.77 -20.42 15.65
C THR A 232 -7.36 -21.37 14.60
N GLY A 233 -7.84 -20.85 13.45
CA GLY A 233 -8.47 -21.63 12.38
C GLY A 233 -9.84 -22.21 12.73
N LYS A 234 -10.47 -21.75 13.83
CA LYS A 234 -11.80 -22.20 14.27
C LYS A 234 -12.93 -21.47 13.56
N LEU A 235 -12.62 -20.34 12.93
CA LEU A 235 -13.57 -19.49 12.24
C LEU A 235 -12.94 -19.02 10.93
N ASP A 236 -13.67 -19.15 9.83
CA ASP A 236 -13.25 -18.71 8.49
C ASP A 236 -14.21 -17.63 8.00
N ILE A 237 -14.00 -16.40 8.49
CA ILE A 237 -14.77 -15.22 8.09
C ILE A 237 -13.82 -14.07 7.74
N GLY A 238 -14.21 -13.26 6.75
CA GLY A 238 -13.51 -12.03 6.41
C GLY A 238 -13.90 -10.84 7.29
N SER A 239 -13.15 -9.75 7.18
CA SER A 239 -13.40 -8.49 7.89
C SER A 239 -14.78 -7.90 7.63
N GLN A 240 -15.34 -8.08 6.42
CA GLN A 240 -16.69 -7.61 6.07
C GLN A 240 -17.79 -8.37 6.79
N GLU A 241 -17.65 -9.69 6.92
CA GLU A 241 -18.63 -10.52 7.63
C GLU A 241 -18.59 -10.19 9.13
N LEU A 242 -17.40 -10.01 9.70
CA LEU A 242 -17.26 -9.52 11.07
C LEU A 242 -17.90 -8.14 11.27
N ALA A 243 -17.64 -7.19 10.36
CA ALA A 243 -18.23 -5.85 10.41
C ALA A 243 -19.77 -5.92 10.37
N TRP A 244 -20.32 -6.78 9.52
CA TRP A 244 -21.76 -7.00 9.42
C TRP A 244 -22.35 -7.57 10.70
N GLN A 245 -21.72 -8.59 11.30
CA GLN A 245 -22.19 -9.18 12.56
C GLN A 245 -22.19 -8.18 13.70
N LEU A 246 -21.15 -7.36 13.83
CA LEU A 246 -21.06 -6.33 14.85
C LEU A 246 -22.09 -5.20 14.63
N MET A 247 -22.32 -4.81 13.37
CA MET A 247 -23.39 -3.87 13.02
C MET A 247 -24.77 -4.42 13.40
N ARG A 248 -25.06 -5.68 13.10
CA ARG A 248 -26.32 -6.33 13.47
C ARG A 248 -26.52 -6.40 14.98
N HIS A 249 -25.46 -6.71 15.73
CA HIS A 249 -25.51 -6.69 17.19
C HIS A 249 -25.78 -5.29 17.72
N ALA A 250 -25.15 -4.25 17.16
CA ALA A 250 -25.40 -2.87 17.54
C ALA A 250 -26.84 -2.42 17.24
N GLU A 251 -27.42 -2.84 16.11
CA GLU A 251 -28.82 -2.55 15.73
C GLU A 251 -29.87 -3.26 16.61
N GLN A 252 -29.50 -4.38 17.24
CA GLN A 252 -30.39 -5.19 18.09
C GLN A 252 -30.36 -4.78 19.57
N ALA A 253 -29.40 -3.94 19.97
CA ALA A 253 -29.30 -3.45 21.33
C ALA A 253 -30.50 -2.55 21.70
N GLU A 254 -30.79 -2.43 23.00
CA GLU A 254 -31.85 -1.55 23.47
C GLU A 254 -31.62 -0.10 23.00
N THR A 255 -32.70 0.55 22.56
CA THR A 255 -32.64 1.89 21.97
C THR A 255 -32.28 2.93 23.02
N GLY A 256 -31.26 3.72 22.72
CA GLY A 256 -30.79 4.84 23.51
C GLY A 256 -29.83 5.66 22.66
N HIS A 257 -29.77 6.99 22.87
CA HIS A 257 -29.01 7.88 21.98
C HIS A 257 -27.54 7.45 21.78
N GLU A 258 -26.84 7.03 22.83
CA GLU A 258 -25.46 6.53 22.73
C GLU A 258 -25.35 5.23 21.92
N ASN A 259 -26.34 4.34 22.03
CA ASN A 259 -26.40 3.09 21.28
C ASN A 259 -26.75 3.34 19.81
N ASP A 260 -27.63 4.31 19.52
CA ASP A 260 -28.00 4.72 18.16
C ASP A 260 -26.79 5.31 17.41
N ASP A 261 -26.00 6.15 18.09
CA ASP A 261 -24.76 6.72 17.55
C ASP A 261 -23.73 5.62 17.25
N LEU A 262 -23.61 4.62 18.15
CA LEU A 262 -22.72 3.48 17.96
C LEU A 262 -23.20 2.57 16.81
N ALA A 263 -24.51 2.35 16.68
CA ALA A 263 -25.08 1.62 15.55
C ALA A 263 -24.85 2.35 14.22
N ALA A 264 -24.99 3.69 14.21
CA ALA A 264 -24.67 4.51 13.04
C ALA A 264 -23.18 4.45 12.69
N LEU A 265 -22.29 4.49 13.68
CA LEU A 265 -20.85 4.31 13.50
C LEU A 265 -20.55 2.94 12.90
N MET A 266 -21.08 1.86 13.46
CA MET A 266 -20.85 0.50 12.94
C MET A 266 -21.39 0.32 11.53
N ARG A 267 -22.54 0.93 11.20
CA ARG A 267 -23.08 0.95 9.83
C ARG A 267 -22.15 1.69 8.87
N LYS A 268 -21.58 2.83 9.28
CA LYS A 268 -20.58 3.57 8.49
C LYS A 268 -19.36 2.69 8.22
N ILE A 269 -18.81 2.04 9.25
CA ILE A 269 -17.65 1.14 9.14
C ILE A 269 -17.94 -0.03 8.19
N TYR A 270 -19.11 -0.67 8.33
CA TYR A 270 -19.50 -1.77 7.44
C TYR A 270 -19.57 -1.33 5.98
N LEU A 271 -20.18 -0.18 5.69
CA LEU A 271 -20.29 0.35 4.34
C LEU A 271 -18.93 0.71 3.73
N GLU A 272 -18.01 1.25 4.54
CA GLU A 272 -16.63 1.52 4.13
C GLU A 272 -15.90 0.23 3.72
N ILE A 273 -15.97 -0.82 4.55
CA ILE A 273 -15.33 -2.12 4.25
C ILE A 273 -15.97 -2.79 3.04
N ALA A 274 -17.30 -2.79 2.94
CA ALA A 274 -18.01 -3.35 1.80
C ALA A 274 -17.60 -2.64 0.50
N ARG A 275 -17.42 -1.32 0.54
CA ARG A 275 -16.94 -0.54 -0.60
C ARG A 275 -15.49 -0.86 -0.95
N ALA A 276 -14.60 -0.93 0.04
CA ALA A 276 -13.20 -1.27 -0.17
C ALA A 276 -13.04 -2.68 -0.78
N ASN A 277 -13.79 -3.66 -0.28
CA ASN A 277 -13.78 -5.02 -0.81
C ASN A 277 -14.35 -5.11 -2.23
N ALA A 278 -15.43 -4.37 -2.52
CA ALA A 278 -15.97 -4.30 -3.88
C ALA A 278 -14.96 -3.68 -4.87
N GLN A 279 -14.21 -2.67 -4.44
CA GLN A 279 -13.14 -2.06 -5.25
C GLN A 279 -11.98 -3.02 -5.47
N ALA A 280 -11.53 -3.71 -4.41
CA ALA A 280 -10.48 -4.72 -4.52
C ALA A 280 -10.88 -5.82 -5.50
N HIS A 281 -12.10 -6.37 -5.36
CA HIS A 281 -12.61 -7.39 -6.27
C HIS A 281 -12.71 -6.91 -7.73
N ALA A 282 -13.17 -5.67 -7.95
CA ALA A 282 -13.21 -5.09 -9.29
C ALA A 282 -11.81 -4.94 -9.90
N ASN A 283 -10.82 -4.53 -9.10
CA ASN A 283 -9.43 -4.43 -9.55
C ASN A 283 -8.82 -5.80 -9.86
N ASP A 284 -9.13 -6.83 -9.07
CA ASP A 284 -8.66 -8.20 -9.33
C ASP A 284 -9.20 -8.74 -10.66
N LEU A 285 -10.48 -8.48 -10.96
CA LEU A 285 -11.10 -8.85 -12.25
C LEU A 285 -10.44 -8.10 -13.42
N LEU A 286 -10.12 -6.82 -13.25
CA LEU A 286 -9.40 -6.04 -14.27
C LEU A 286 -7.98 -6.56 -14.48
N ALA A 287 -7.27 -6.92 -13.40
CA ALA A 287 -5.92 -7.48 -13.48
C ALA A 287 -5.92 -8.85 -14.18
N GLN A 288 -6.92 -9.69 -13.91
CA GLN A 288 -7.11 -10.97 -14.62
C GLN A 288 -7.34 -10.75 -16.11
N ALA A 289 -8.24 -9.84 -16.49
CA ALA A 289 -8.49 -9.51 -17.90
C ALA A 289 -7.24 -8.96 -18.61
N GLN A 290 -6.47 -8.09 -17.94
CA GLN A 290 -5.20 -7.59 -18.48
C GLN A 290 -4.14 -8.69 -18.62
N HIS A 291 -4.08 -9.64 -17.67
CA HIS A 291 -3.17 -10.76 -17.75
C HIS A 291 -3.52 -11.68 -18.93
N GLU A 292 -4.80 -12.00 -19.12
CA GLU A 292 -5.29 -12.79 -20.26
C GLU A 292 -4.98 -12.11 -21.60
N GLU A 293 -5.16 -10.79 -21.70
CA GLU A 293 -4.82 -10.01 -22.90
C GLU A 293 -3.31 -10.02 -23.16
N HIS A 294 -2.48 -9.81 -22.13
CA HIS A 294 -1.03 -9.81 -22.26
C HIS A 294 -0.47 -11.20 -22.63
N VAL A 295 -1.08 -12.28 -22.11
CA VAL A 295 -0.74 -13.65 -22.50
C VAL A 295 -1.10 -13.89 -23.97
N ALA A 296 -2.29 -13.44 -24.43
CA ALA A 296 -2.70 -13.58 -25.83
C ALA A 296 -1.78 -12.82 -26.82
N VAL A 297 -1.27 -11.64 -26.42
CA VAL A 297 -0.31 -10.90 -27.24
C VAL A 297 1.04 -11.62 -27.32
N LEU A 298 1.54 -12.15 -26.19
CA LEU A 298 2.80 -12.88 -26.16
C LEU A 298 2.74 -14.19 -26.95
N THR A 299 1.62 -14.93 -26.89
CA THR A 299 1.45 -16.14 -27.70
C THR A 299 1.40 -15.83 -29.19
N ALA A 300 0.71 -14.75 -29.61
CA ALA A 300 0.71 -14.33 -31.00
C ALA A 300 2.11 -13.93 -31.51
N GLN A 301 2.88 -13.19 -30.71
CA GLN A 301 4.26 -12.81 -31.04
C GLN A 301 5.21 -14.00 -31.12
N ALA A 302 5.06 -14.99 -30.23
CA ALA A 302 5.83 -16.23 -30.27
C ALA A 302 5.55 -17.01 -31.57
N LEU A 303 4.28 -17.07 -31.97
CA LEU A 303 3.84 -17.73 -33.20
C LEU A 303 4.38 -17.03 -34.46
N GLU A 304 4.37 -15.70 -34.49
CA GLU A 304 4.99 -14.92 -35.57
C GLU A 304 6.51 -15.17 -35.66
N ALA A 305 7.21 -15.24 -34.53
CA ALA A 305 8.65 -15.50 -34.49
C ALA A 305 8.99 -16.93 -34.97
N GLU A 306 8.16 -17.91 -34.64
CA GLU A 306 8.35 -19.31 -35.04
C GLU A 306 8.04 -19.52 -36.52
N ILE A 307 6.99 -18.88 -37.05
CA ILE A 307 6.72 -18.82 -38.50
C ILE A 307 7.89 -18.16 -39.24
N ALA A 308 8.44 -17.05 -38.72
CA ALA A 308 9.59 -16.40 -39.35
C ALA A 308 10.84 -17.29 -39.36
N HIS A 309 11.08 -18.07 -38.30
CA HIS A 309 12.18 -19.03 -38.25
C HIS A 309 12.02 -20.16 -39.27
N LEU A 310 10.81 -20.72 -39.39
CA LEU A 310 10.51 -21.76 -40.37
C LEU A 310 10.59 -21.27 -41.81
N LEU A 311 10.18 -20.02 -42.08
CA LEU A 311 10.35 -19.41 -43.41
C LEU A 311 11.82 -19.24 -43.80
N ILE A 312 12.70 -18.94 -42.83
CA ILE A 312 14.16 -18.88 -43.05
C ILE A 312 14.72 -20.29 -43.31
N GLU A 313 14.29 -21.32 -42.58
CA GLU A 313 14.71 -22.70 -42.84
C GLU A 313 14.20 -23.25 -44.18
N MET A 314 13.03 -22.81 -44.65
CA MET A 314 12.48 -23.20 -45.94
C MET A 314 13.26 -22.62 -47.12
N GLU A 315 13.91 -21.47 -46.96
CA GLU A 315 14.74 -20.83 -48.00
C GLU A 315 16.00 -21.66 -48.34
N ASP A 316 16.40 -22.58 -47.46
CA ASP A 316 17.50 -23.53 -47.65
C ASP A 316 17.06 -24.93 -48.16
N THR A 317 15.77 -25.16 -48.42
CA THR A 317 15.25 -26.45 -48.92
C THR A 317 14.82 -26.41 -50.39
N PRO A 318 15.33 -27.30 -51.27
CA PRO A 318 15.14 -27.16 -52.73
C PRO A 318 13.79 -27.66 -53.28
N SER A 319 12.78 -28.01 -52.46
CA SER A 319 11.46 -28.41 -52.96
C SER A 319 10.29 -28.13 -52.02
N LEU A 320 9.25 -27.47 -52.54
CA LEU A 320 8.02 -27.07 -51.84
C LEU A 320 7.20 -28.24 -51.25
N ASP A 321 7.25 -29.42 -51.88
CA ASP A 321 6.41 -30.57 -51.48
C ASP A 321 6.84 -31.19 -50.13
N GLY A 322 8.13 -31.13 -49.77
CA GLY A 322 8.62 -31.66 -48.49
C GLY A 322 8.41 -30.72 -47.30
N ALA A 323 8.20 -29.43 -47.56
CA ALA A 323 7.99 -28.43 -46.52
C ALA A 323 6.55 -28.45 -45.99
N MET A 324 5.58 -28.73 -46.85
CA MET A 324 4.16 -28.82 -46.48
C MET A 324 3.87 -30.04 -45.58
N ASP A 325 4.53 -31.17 -45.82
CA ASP A 325 4.45 -32.37 -44.97
C ASP A 325 5.05 -32.11 -43.58
N LYS A 326 6.19 -31.42 -43.50
CA LYS A 326 6.83 -31.05 -42.22
C LYS A 326 5.98 -30.10 -41.37
N MET A 327 5.29 -29.13 -41.97
CA MET A 327 4.39 -28.22 -41.25
C MET A 327 3.15 -28.92 -40.68
N MET A 328 2.67 -30.00 -41.31
CA MET A 328 1.48 -30.74 -40.87
C MET A 328 1.79 -31.77 -39.77
N ASP A 329 3.03 -32.25 -39.66
CA ASP A 329 3.44 -33.23 -38.65
C ASP A 329 3.91 -32.60 -37.33
N ASP A 330 4.13 -31.28 -37.28
CA ASP A 330 4.58 -30.61 -36.06
C ASP A 330 3.41 -30.35 -35.09
N ALA A 331 3.42 -31.09 -33.97
CA ALA A 331 2.33 -31.11 -32.99
C ALA A 331 1.98 -29.71 -32.44
N PHE A 332 2.94 -28.78 -32.47
CA PHE A 332 2.76 -27.39 -32.07
C PHE A 332 1.82 -26.60 -33.01
N PHE A 333 1.89 -26.82 -34.33
CA PHE A 333 1.04 -26.14 -35.32
C PHE A 333 -0.41 -26.64 -35.28
N ILE A 334 -0.62 -27.92 -34.98
CA ILE A 334 -1.95 -28.53 -34.84
C ILE A 334 -2.69 -27.91 -33.65
N ASP A 335 -2.03 -27.79 -32.49
CA ASP A 335 -2.63 -27.22 -31.27
C ASP A 335 -2.85 -25.70 -31.37
N ALA A 336 -1.96 -24.99 -32.06
CA ALA A 336 -2.11 -23.56 -32.36
C ALA A 336 -3.32 -23.24 -33.23
N PHE A 337 -3.51 -23.99 -34.33
CA PHE A 337 -4.65 -23.79 -35.24
C PHE A 337 -5.97 -24.26 -34.64
N ALA A 338 -5.97 -25.32 -33.83
CA ALA A 338 -7.14 -25.76 -33.09
C ALA A 338 -7.67 -24.66 -32.13
N ASN A 339 -6.76 -23.90 -31.52
CA ASN A 339 -7.12 -22.81 -30.61
C ASN A 339 -7.54 -21.51 -31.32
N LEU A 340 -7.02 -21.23 -32.52
CA LEU A 340 -7.43 -20.08 -33.37
C LEU A 340 -8.87 -20.21 -33.92
N GLY A 341 -9.41 -21.43 -33.99
CA GLY A 341 -10.73 -21.72 -34.56
C GLY A 341 -11.92 -21.64 -33.61
N SER A 342 -11.73 -21.36 -32.32
CA SER A 342 -12.84 -21.20 -31.37
C SER A 342 -13.32 -19.73 -31.36
N PRO A 343 -14.53 -19.42 -31.84
CA PRO A 343 -15.06 -18.07 -31.72
C PRO A 343 -15.27 -17.77 -30.23
N ARG A 344 -14.90 -16.54 -29.83
CA ARG A 344 -15.19 -15.89 -28.53
C ARG A 344 -16.30 -16.59 -27.75
N PRO A 345 -16.15 -16.85 -26.43
CA PRO A 345 -17.34 -17.10 -25.62
C PRO A 345 -18.17 -15.81 -25.67
N THR A 346 -19.22 -15.86 -26.49
CA THR A 346 -20.36 -14.97 -26.43
C THR A 346 -20.80 -14.90 -24.98
N MET A 347 -21.12 -13.68 -24.52
CA MET A 347 -21.86 -13.46 -23.29
C MET A 347 -23.09 -14.37 -23.25
N ALA A 348 -22.96 -15.54 -22.64
CA ALA A 348 -24.08 -16.37 -22.26
C ALA A 348 -24.58 -15.83 -20.93
N ARG A 349 -25.68 -15.07 -20.99
CA ARG A 349 -26.60 -14.93 -19.86
C ARG A 349 -27.01 -16.34 -19.43
N SER A 350 -26.40 -16.83 -18.36
CA SER A 350 -26.84 -18.02 -17.65
C SER A 350 -27.01 -17.63 -16.20
N SER A 351 -28.23 -17.27 -15.82
CA SER A 351 -28.70 -17.43 -14.45
C SER A 351 -28.35 -18.83 -13.98
N LEU A 352 -27.53 -18.97 -12.94
CA LEU A 352 -27.56 -20.14 -12.06
C LEU A 352 -26.86 -19.79 -10.73
N MET A 353 -27.72 -19.59 -9.73
CA MET A 353 -27.60 -20.05 -8.35
C MET A 353 -26.32 -19.74 -7.55
N ILE A 354 -26.53 -18.85 -6.58
CA ILE A 354 -26.01 -18.88 -5.21
C ILE A 354 -25.82 -20.32 -4.69
N SER A 355 -24.58 -20.74 -4.38
CA SER A 355 -24.21 -21.52 -3.16
C SER A 355 -22.71 -21.90 -3.11
N PRO A 356 -22.17 -22.21 -1.91
CA PRO A 356 -20.86 -21.73 -1.45
C PRO A 356 -19.73 -22.77 -1.43
N MET A 357 -18.51 -22.27 -1.19
CA MET A 357 -17.36 -22.90 -0.51
C MET A 357 -17.10 -24.40 -0.71
N ARG A 358 -15.98 -24.73 -1.36
CA ARG A 358 -15.13 -25.88 -1.02
C ARG A 358 -13.65 -25.56 -1.29
N PHE A 359 -12.92 -25.14 -0.26
CA PHE A 359 -11.47 -25.32 -0.24
C PHE A 359 -11.19 -26.78 0.10
N ALA A 360 -10.68 -27.53 -0.88
CA ALA A 360 -10.24 -28.90 -0.69
C ALA A 360 -8.79 -28.90 -0.17
N THR A 361 -8.65 -29.47 1.02
CA THR A 361 -7.44 -29.99 1.64
C THR A 361 -6.80 -31.11 0.80
N SER A 362 -5.48 -31.31 0.98
CA SER A 362 -4.63 -32.50 0.68
C SER A 362 -3.55 -32.22 -0.40
N ALA A 363 -2.26 -32.58 -0.28
CA ALA A 363 -1.58 -33.58 0.57
C ALA A 363 -0.10 -33.17 0.78
N ARG A 364 0.45 -33.30 2.00
CA ARG A 364 1.48 -34.29 2.42
C ARG A 364 2.74 -34.42 1.55
N LEU A 365 3.87 -33.99 2.12
CA LEU A 365 4.88 -34.87 2.72
C LEU A 365 5.28 -34.33 4.09
#